data_AF-A0A6I7MNS6-F1
#
_entry.id   AF-A0A6I7MNS6-F1
#
_cell.length_a   1.000
_cell.length_b   1.000
_cell.length_c   1.000
_cell.angle_alpha   90.00
_cell.angle_beta   90.00
_cell.angle_gamma   90.00
#
_symmetry.space_group_name_H-M   'P 1'
#
loop_
_entity.id
_entity.type
_entity.pdbx_description
1 polymer ?
#
loop_
_entity_poly.entity_id
_entity_poly.type
_entity_poly.pdbx_seq_one_letter_code
_entity_poly.pdbx_strand_id
1 'polypeptide(L)'
;MTFMMKNGYELIILIFLIVSCQSKSDLDPIDETRIESEIDKITDVLHQTFFEFEVEGGDQNRAYEDKNEGLHGIYGVSRTDANSLEGNKGNLFNCFQSIGLSLPQLNQIRGATNNFSACRNRVTRNYRGDFSSLLQNMEAQRKQLIANHQGNTSSLLTQLNELRNRFRAELLELKESYGDELRTCLRTYIENIRNRLDDGQWDAFVDCVLD
;
A
#
# COMPACT_ATOMS: atom_id res chain seq x y z
N MET A 1 -50.40 -2.54 -65.34
CA MET A 1 -50.19 -3.56 -64.29
C MET A 1 -48.77 -4.05 -64.42
N THR A 2 -47.83 -3.40 -63.72
CA THR A 2 -46.43 -3.85 -63.66
C THR A 2 -45.86 -3.39 -62.33
N PHE A 3 -45.77 -4.33 -61.39
CA PHE A 3 -45.07 -4.22 -60.11
C PHE A 3 -43.60 -4.53 -60.39
N MET A 4 -42.64 -3.69 -59.96
CA MET A 4 -41.29 -4.19 -59.69
C MET A 4 -40.61 -3.44 -58.55
N MET A 5 -40.17 -4.26 -57.61
CA MET A 5 -39.44 -4.00 -56.38
C MET A 5 -38.03 -3.47 -56.65
N LYS A 6 -37.55 -2.54 -55.81
CA LYS A 6 -36.12 -2.37 -55.53
C LYS A 6 -35.96 -2.01 -54.06
N ASN A 7 -35.72 -3.02 -53.23
CA ASN A 7 -35.18 -2.86 -51.89
C ASN A 7 -34.43 -4.13 -51.54
N GLY A 8 -33.22 -3.96 -50.98
CA GLY A 8 -32.59 -5.00 -50.18
C GLY A 8 -31.21 -5.42 -50.66
N TYR A 9 -30.20 -4.56 -50.49
CA TYR A 9 -28.81 -4.99 -50.32
C TYR A 9 -28.00 -3.90 -49.58
N GLU A 10 -28.39 -3.52 -48.35
CA GLU A 10 -27.54 -2.67 -47.49
C GLU A 10 -27.57 -3.04 -46.00
N LEU A 11 -27.80 -4.31 -45.64
CA LEU A 11 -27.88 -4.70 -44.23
C LEU A 11 -27.16 -6.01 -43.87
N ILE A 12 -25.97 -6.26 -44.43
CA ILE A 12 -25.17 -7.45 -44.08
C ILE A 12 -23.67 -7.10 -43.97
N ILE A 13 -23.31 -6.04 -43.24
CA ILE A 13 -21.90 -5.79 -42.84
C ILE A 13 -21.77 -5.37 -41.34
N LEU A 14 -22.87 -5.05 -40.63
CA LEU A 14 -22.79 -4.50 -39.27
C LEU A 14 -22.87 -5.51 -38.11
N ILE A 15 -22.93 -6.83 -38.37
CA ILE A 15 -23.14 -7.85 -37.32
C ILE A 15 -21.85 -8.52 -36.83
N PHE A 16 -20.72 -8.38 -37.54
CA PHE A 16 -19.46 -9.05 -37.16
C PHE A 16 -18.58 -8.30 -36.14
N LEU A 17 -18.97 -7.12 -35.66
CA LEU A 17 -18.16 -6.33 -34.71
C LEU A 17 -18.55 -6.47 -33.23
N ILE A 18 -19.56 -7.30 -32.90
CA ILE A 18 -20.06 -7.41 -31.51
C ILE A 18 -19.62 -8.73 -30.82
N VAL A 19 -18.93 -9.64 -31.51
CA VAL A 19 -18.61 -10.98 -30.97
C VAL A 19 -17.18 -11.10 -30.41
N SER A 20 -16.31 -10.11 -30.59
CA SER A 20 -14.89 -10.21 -30.17
C SER A 20 -14.57 -9.54 -28.82
N CYS A 21 -15.47 -9.56 -27.83
CA CYS A 21 -15.13 -9.03 -26.50
C CYS A 21 -15.94 -9.63 -25.33
N GLN A 22 -16.18 -10.94 -25.32
CA GLN A 22 -16.65 -11.64 -24.12
C GLN A 22 -15.93 -12.98 -23.96
N SER A 23 -14.67 -12.93 -23.52
CA SER A 23 -14.09 -14.00 -22.73
C SER A 23 -13.90 -13.48 -21.31
N LYS A 24 -15.03 -13.20 -20.62
CA LYS A 24 -15.00 -13.21 -19.16
C LYS A 24 -15.03 -14.69 -18.78
N SER A 25 -13.95 -15.17 -18.19
CA SER A 25 -13.87 -16.53 -17.68
C SER A 25 -15.02 -16.76 -16.70
N ASP A 26 -15.76 -17.86 -16.89
CA ASP A 26 -16.74 -18.36 -15.94
C ASP A 26 -16.01 -18.88 -14.69
N LEU A 27 -15.58 -17.98 -13.80
CA LEU A 27 -15.23 -18.37 -12.44
C LEU A 27 -16.53 -18.64 -11.68
N ASP A 28 -16.56 -19.73 -10.90
CA ASP A 28 -17.66 -20.02 -10.00
C ASP A 28 -17.80 -18.84 -8.99
N PRO A 29 -19.00 -18.27 -8.78
CA PRO A 29 -19.21 -17.19 -7.81
C PRO A 29 -18.63 -17.45 -6.41
N ILE A 30 -18.50 -18.73 -6.01
CA ILE A 30 -17.88 -19.13 -4.75
C ILE A 30 -16.37 -18.85 -4.74
N ASP A 31 -15.69 -19.00 -5.87
CA ASP A 31 -14.24 -18.79 -5.98
C ASP A 31 -13.88 -17.30 -6.06
N GLU A 32 -14.69 -16.47 -6.73
CA GLU A 32 -14.50 -15.02 -6.77
C GLU A 32 -14.60 -14.40 -5.36
N THR A 33 -15.59 -14.84 -4.57
CA THR A 33 -15.75 -14.37 -3.18
C THR A 33 -14.56 -14.76 -2.29
N ARG A 34 -13.99 -15.96 -2.50
CA ARG A 34 -12.80 -16.42 -1.77
C ARG A 34 -11.59 -15.55 -2.11
N ILE A 35 -11.32 -15.36 -3.40
CA ILE A 35 -10.18 -14.58 -3.89
C ILE A 35 -10.24 -13.14 -3.36
N GLU A 36 -11.40 -12.51 -3.41
CA GLU A 36 -11.60 -11.15 -2.88
C GLU A 36 -11.30 -11.07 -1.38
N SER A 37 -11.73 -12.07 -0.60
CA SER A 37 -11.42 -12.15 0.83
C SER A 37 -9.92 -12.34 1.10
N GLU A 38 -9.22 -13.12 0.29
CA GLU A 38 -7.78 -13.34 0.41
C GLU A 38 -6.99 -12.07 0.06
N ILE A 39 -7.40 -11.35 -0.98
CA ILE A 39 -6.83 -10.05 -1.35
C ILE A 39 -6.97 -9.06 -0.19
N ASP A 40 -8.15 -8.98 0.45
CA ASP A 40 -8.37 -8.11 1.61
C ASP A 40 -7.48 -8.51 2.79
N LYS A 41 -7.41 -9.81 3.13
CA LYS A 41 -6.58 -10.30 4.25
C LYS A 41 -5.11 -9.96 4.06
N ILE A 42 -4.57 -10.24 2.87
CA ILE A 42 -3.17 -9.93 2.52
C ILE A 42 -2.95 -8.42 2.60
N THR A 43 -3.87 -7.63 2.05
CA THR A 43 -3.80 -6.17 2.09
C THR A 43 -3.75 -5.67 3.52
N ASP A 44 -4.62 -6.18 4.40
CA ASP A 44 -4.71 -5.72 5.79
C ASP A 44 -3.46 -6.09 6.59
N VAL A 45 -2.95 -7.32 6.47
CA VAL A 45 -1.72 -7.77 7.15
C VAL A 45 -0.53 -6.91 6.74
N LEU A 46 -0.37 -6.66 5.44
CA LEU A 46 0.72 -5.84 4.92
C LEU A 46 0.53 -4.35 5.22
N HIS A 47 -0.71 -3.86 5.26
CA HIS A 47 -1.00 -2.47 5.60
C HIS A 47 -0.74 -2.18 7.08
N GLN A 48 -0.94 -3.17 7.95
CA GLN A 48 -0.70 -3.05 9.38
C GLN A 48 0.72 -2.55 9.71
N THR A 49 1.71 -2.90 8.88
CA THR A 49 3.11 -2.45 9.07
C THR A 49 3.25 -0.93 8.96
N PHE A 50 2.31 -0.23 8.31
CA PHE A 50 2.29 1.24 8.28
C PHE A 50 2.01 1.85 9.66
N PHE A 51 1.26 1.14 10.51
CA PHE A 51 0.94 1.55 11.87
C PHE A 51 1.95 1.05 12.91
N GLU A 52 2.99 0.33 12.48
CA GLU A 52 4.12 -0.02 13.34
C GLU A 52 5.08 1.17 13.43
N PHE A 53 5.01 1.88 14.55
CA PHE A 53 5.89 3.02 14.82
C PHE A 53 6.29 3.09 16.30
N GLU A 54 7.47 3.66 16.52
CA GLU A 54 7.98 4.00 17.84
C GLU A 54 8.42 5.46 17.83
N VAL A 55 7.93 6.23 18.80
CA VAL A 55 8.41 7.59 19.01
C VAL A 55 9.76 7.50 19.73
N GLU A 56 10.87 7.87 19.11
CA GLU A 56 12.17 7.94 19.78
C GLU A 56 12.43 9.37 20.30
N GLY A 57 13.25 9.48 21.36
CA GLY A 57 13.65 10.77 21.92
C GLY A 57 12.50 11.55 22.59
N GLY A 58 12.48 12.87 22.42
CA GLY A 58 11.53 13.75 23.09
C GLY A 58 11.81 14.00 24.57
N ASP A 59 13.02 13.67 25.01
CA ASP A 59 13.46 13.87 26.39
C ASP A 59 14.14 15.24 26.57
N GLN A 60 14.70 15.49 27.75
CA GLN A 60 15.36 16.76 28.05
C GLN A 60 16.57 17.03 27.14
N ASN A 61 17.23 15.97 26.67
CA ASN A 61 18.53 16.03 25.98
C ASN A 61 18.44 15.65 24.50
N ARG A 62 17.38 14.97 24.07
CA ARG A 62 17.21 14.48 22.70
C ARG A 62 15.91 15.00 22.09
N ALA A 63 16.01 15.40 20.83
CA ALA A 63 14.84 15.71 20.00
C ALA A 63 14.01 14.45 19.74
N TYR A 64 12.76 14.63 19.35
CA TYR A 64 11.95 13.60 18.72
C TYR A 64 12.61 13.14 17.43
N GLU A 65 12.68 11.82 17.26
CA GLU A 65 13.12 11.17 16.03
C GLU A 65 12.12 10.07 15.69
N ASP A 66 11.84 9.91 14.40
CA ASP A 66 11.27 8.70 13.84
C ASP A 66 12.07 8.38 12.58
N LYS A 67 12.92 7.35 12.67
CA LYS A 67 13.80 6.95 11.57
C LYS A 67 13.05 6.20 10.46
N ASN A 68 11.85 5.73 10.76
CA ASN A 68 11.07 4.86 9.88
C ASN A 68 9.90 5.63 9.24
N GLU A 69 9.29 6.56 9.97
CA GLU A 69 8.03 7.22 9.61
C GLU A 69 6.89 6.19 9.39
N GLY A 70 7.08 4.94 9.79
CA GLY A 70 6.27 3.76 9.42
C GLY A 70 6.24 3.46 7.91
N LEU A 71 7.24 3.90 7.14
CA LEU A 71 7.36 3.64 5.70
C LEU A 71 8.33 2.49 5.36
N HIS A 72 8.68 1.64 6.33
CA HIS A 72 9.39 0.37 6.09
C HIS A 72 8.46 -0.72 5.50
N GLY A 73 9.01 -1.93 5.33
CA GLY A 73 8.26 -3.07 4.80
C GLY A 73 7.79 -2.85 3.37
N ILE A 74 6.52 -3.14 3.10
CA ILE A 74 5.93 -3.02 1.76
C ILE A 74 5.96 -1.59 1.23
N TYR A 75 5.90 -0.59 2.11
CA TYR A 75 5.98 0.81 1.73
C TYR A 75 7.42 1.30 1.50
N GLY A 76 8.42 0.54 1.94
CA GLY A 76 9.84 0.85 1.78
C GLY A 76 10.43 0.47 0.42
N VAL A 77 9.73 -0.35 -0.36
CA VAL A 77 10.23 -0.90 -1.64
C VAL A 77 10.47 0.22 -2.67
N SER A 78 11.72 0.53 -3.00
CA SER A 78 12.05 1.57 -3.99
C SER A 78 12.00 1.06 -5.43
N ARG A 79 11.89 1.96 -6.41
CA ARG A 79 12.05 1.64 -7.84
C ARG A 79 13.43 1.05 -8.17
N THR A 80 14.47 1.39 -7.39
CA THR A 80 15.81 0.80 -7.51
C THR A 80 15.83 -0.68 -7.12
N ASP A 81 14.95 -1.06 -6.19
CA ASP A 81 14.82 -2.42 -5.66
C ASP A 81 13.91 -3.27 -6.56
N ALA A 82 13.22 -2.66 -7.54
CA ALA A 82 12.51 -3.41 -8.57
C ALA A 82 13.48 -4.08 -9.58
N ASN A 83 14.67 -3.51 -9.76
CA ASN A 83 15.74 -4.06 -10.61
C ASN A 83 16.64 -5.03 -9.82
N SER A 84 16.87 -4.71 -8.55
CA SER A 84 17.51 -5.56 -7.55
C SER A 84 16.41 -6.15 -6.69
N LEU A 85 15.80 -7.21 -7.21
CA LEU A 85 14.81 -8.01 -6.49
C LEU A 85 15.30 -8.46 -5.08
N GLU A 86 16.59 -8.33 -4.76
CA GLU A 86 17.14 -8.49 -3.42
C GLU A 86 16.79 -7.30 -2.48
N GLY A 87 15.84 -7.50 -1.58
CA GLY A 87 15.48 -6.56 -0.52
C GLY A 87 14.98 -7.27 0.74
N ASN A 88 15.29 -6.69 1.91
CA ASN A 88 15.06 -7.12 3.30
C ASN A 88 14.19 -8.38 3.55
N LYS A 89 14.72 -9.33 4.33
CA LYS A 89 14.32 -10.75 4.50
C LYS A 89 12.89 -11.05 5.00
N GLY A 90 12.01 -10.05 5.17
CA GLY A 90 10.59 -10.21 5.51
C GLY A 90 9.62 -9.86 4.38
N ASN A 91 10.11 -9.80 3.13
CA ASN A 91 9.45 -9.19 1.99
C ASN A 91 8.55 -10.18 1.23
N LEU A 92 7.44 -9.69 0.66
CA LEU A 92 6.68 -10.31 -0.46
C LEU A 92 7.56 -10.99 -1.51
N PHE A 93 8.76 -10.45 -1.68
CA PHE A 93 9.79 -10.98 -2.55
C PHE A 93 10.13 -12.45 -2.31
N ASN A 94 10.28 -12.86 -1.04
CA ASN A 94 10.58 -14.26 -0.72
C ASN A 94 9.44 -15.18 -1.19
N CYS A 95 8.20 -14.70 -1.08
CA CYS A 95 7.03 -15.40 -1.59
C CYS A 95 7.01 -15.49 -3.11
N PHE A 96 7.44 -14.44 -3.82
CA PHE A 96 7.61 -14.55 -5.28
C PHE A 96 8.70 -15.53 -5.71
N GLN A 97 9.77 -15.67 -4.92
CA GLN A 97 10.82 -16.64 -5.20
C GLN A 97 10.37 -18.09 -4.96
N SER A 98 9.48 -18.34 -3.99
CA SER A 98 9.04 -19.69 -3.62
C SER A 98 8.01 -20.29 -4.59
N ILE A 99 7.21 -19.47 -5.28
CA ILE A 99 6.09 -19.94 -6.14
C ILE A 99 6.47 -20.23 -7.61
N GLY A 100 7.76 -20.15 -7.98
CA GLY A 100 8.24 -20.62 -9.29
C GLY A 100 7.72 -19.83 -10.49
N LEU A 101 7.81 -18.50 -10.44
CA LEU A 101 7.31 -17.61 -11.50
C LEU A 101 8.05 -17.77 -12.84
N SER A 102 7.31 -17.73 -13.95
CA SER A 102 7.89 -17.62 -15.29
C SER A 102 8.46 -16.22 -15.54
N LEU A 103 9.40 -16.10 -16.49
CA LEU A 103 9.97 -14.79 -16.86
C LEU A 103 8.92 -13.76 -17.33
N PRO A 104 7.89 -14.13 -18.13
CA PRO A 104 6.80 -13.21 -18.45
C PRO A 104 6.04 -12.72 -17.21
N GLN A 105 5.70 -13.61 -16.27
CA GLN A 105 5.00 -13.25 -15.03
C GLN A 105 5.86 -12.30 -14.17
N LEU A 106 7.16 -12.58 -14.04
CA LEU A 106 8.10 -11.70 -13.34
C LEU A 106 8.12 -10.29 -13.94
N ASN A 107 8.12 -10.17 -15.27
CA ASN A 107 8.08 -8.86 -15.93
C ASN A 107 6.75 -8.14 -15.71
N GLN A 108 5.63 -8.86 -15.69
CA GLN A 108 4.32 -8.28 -15.39
C GLN A 108 4.20 -7.83 -13.92
N ILE A 109 4.73 -8.60 -12.98
CA ILE A 109 4.78 -8.24 -11.56
C ILE A 109 5.65 -7.00 -11.35
N ARG A 110 6.81 -6.90 -12.00
CA ARG A 110 7.62 -5.65 -12.00
C ARG A 110 6.82 -4.43 -12.47
N GLY A 111 6.00 -4.61 -13.51
CA GLY A 111 5.07 -3.57 -13.97
C GLY A 111 4.08 -3.16 -12.88
N ALA A 112 3.47 -4.13 -12.20
CA ALA A 112 2.57 -3.87 -11.07
C ALA A 112 3.28 -3.17 -9.89
N THR A 113 4.51 -3.58 -9.56
CA THR A 113 5.33 -2.94 -8.52
C THR A 113 5.65 -1.48 -8.85
N ASN A 114 5.91 -1.16 -10.13
CA ASN A 114 6.12 0.21 -10.56
C ASN A 114 4.86 1.07 -10.40
N ASN A 115 3.68 0.53 -10.73
CA ASN A 115 2.40 1.22 -10.55
C ASN A 115 2.10 1.45 -9.05
N PHE A 116 2.32 0.43 -8.22
CA PHE A 116 2.23 0.55 -6.76
C PHE A 116 3.16 1.64 -6.22
N SER A 117 4.44 1.61 -6.63
CA SER A 117 5.42 2.62 -6.21
C SER A 117 5.00 4.03 -6.61
N ALA A 118 4.46 4.23 -7.81
CA ALA A 118 3.96 5.53 -8.26
C ALA A 118 2.77 6.01 -7.40
N CYS A 119 1.79 5.13 -7.16
CA CYS A 119 0.63 5.41 -6.31
C CYS A 119 1.06 5.79 -4.88
N ARG A 120 1.85 4.93 -4.25
CA ARG A 120 2.40 5.15 -2.92
C ARG A 120 3.20 6.46 -2.84
N ASN A 121 4.14 6.70 -3.76
CA ASN A 121 5.02 7.87 -3.70
C ASN A 121 4.25 9.20 -3.79
N ARG A 122 3.09 9.22 -4.45
CA ARG A 122 2.19 10.36 -4.45
C ARG A 122 1.67 10.63 -3.04
N VAL A 123 1.16 9.60 -2.36
CA VAL A 123 0.58 9.70 -1.02
C VAL A 123 1.66 10.00 0.02
N THR A 124 2.79 9.28 -0.01
CA THR A 124 3.86 9.42 0.98
C THR A 124 4.58 10.76 0.92
N ARG A 125 4.55 11.46 -0.23
CA ARG A 125 5.07 12.83 -0.31
C ARG A 125 4.28 13.78 0.58
N ASN A 126 2.96 13.69 0.56
CA ASN A 126 2.09 14.55 1.36
C ASN A 126 2.21 14.17 2.84
N TYR A 127 2.13 12.86 3.14
CA TYR A 127 2.35 12.34 4.49
C TYR A 127 3.68 12.83 5.10
N ARG A 128 4.79 12.77 4.36
CA ARG A 128 6.08 13.27 4.83
C ARG A 128 6.10 14.76 5.13
N GLY A 129 5.36 15.55 4.34
CA GLY A 129 5.19 16.98 4.59
C GLY A 129 4.51 17.22 5.94
N ASP A 130 3.36 16.58 6.13
CA ASP A 130 2.55 16.74 7.35
C ASP A 130 3.26 16.15 8.58
N PHE A 131 3.93 15.01 8.42
CA PHE A 131 4.74 14.40 9.46
C PHE A 131 5.88 15.32 9.90
N SER A 132 6.58 15.95 8.95
CA SER A 132 7.63 16.93 9.25
C SER A 132 7.08 18.14 10.00
N SER A 133 5.90 18.64 9.62
CA SER A 133 5.23 19.73 10.34
C SER A 133 4.83 19.34 11.76
N LEU A 134 4.26 18.14 11.95
CA LEU A 134 3.93 17.59 13.26
C LEU A 134 5.18 17.48 14.15
N LEU A 135 6.26 16.93 13.62
CA LEU A 135 7.53 16.78 14.32
C LEU A 135 8.11 18.14 14.76
N GLN A 136 8.10 19.13 13.87
CA GLN A 136 8.56 20.49 14.19
C GLN A 136 7.73 21.15 15.28
N ASN A 137 6.41 20.97 15.25
CA ASN A 137 5.51 21.49 16.29
C ASN A 137 5.83 20.85 17.66
N MET A 138 5.96 19.53 17.70
CA MET A 138 6.30 18.80 18.93
C MET A 138 7.67 19.21 19.48
N GLU A 139 8.65 19.44 18.61
CA GLU A 139 9.97 19.95 19.02
C GLU A 139 9.93 21.39 19.55
N ALA A 140 9.10 22.26 18.98
CA ALA A 140 8.91 23.61 19.48
C ALA A 140 8.30 23.59 20.89
N GLN A 141 7.26 22.77 21.10
CA GLN A 141 6.63 22.59 22.41
C GLN A 141 7.63 22.02 23.43
N ARG A 142 8.43 21.01 23.05
CA ARG A 142 9.46 20.43 23.91
C ARG A 142 10.47 21.48 24.37
N LYS A 143 11.00 22.28 23.45
CA LYS A 143 11.95 23.37 23.76
C LYS A 143 11.33 24.42 24.68
N GLN A 144 10.06 24.76 24.45
CA GLN A 144 9.34 25.71 25.30
C GLN A 144 9.14 25.19 26.73
N LEU A 145 8.79 23.90 26.89
CA LEU A 145 8.69 23.27 28.20
C LEU A 145 10.02 23.34 28.95
N ILE A 146 11.13 23.01 28.28
CA ILE A 146 12.47 23.05 28.89
C ILE A 146 12.87 24.49 29.27
N ALA A 147 12.65 25.46 28.37
CA ALA A 147 13.06 26.84 28.59
C ALA A 147 12.29 27.55 29.71
N ASN A 148 11.00 27.23 29.87
CA ASN A 148 10.13 27.86 30.86
C ASN A 148 10.07 27.10 32.19
N HIS A 149 10.79 25.98 32.31
CA HIS A 149 10.72 25.15 33.51
C HIS A 149 11.46 25.79 34.69
N GLN A 150 10.72 26.14 35.74
CA GLN A 150 11.26 26.67 37.00
C GLN A 150 11.05 25.69 38.18
N GLY A 151 10.47 24.51 37.92
CA GLY A 151 10.14 23.50 38.94
C GLY A 151 11.24 22.47 39.18
N ASN A 152 10.90 21.41 39.90
CA ASN A 152 11.80 20.26 40.06
C ASN A 152 11.87 19.41 38.78
N THR A 153 12.90 18.60 38.62
CA THR A 153 13.09 17.77 37.42
C THR A 153 11.94 16.77 37.20
N SER A 154 11.29 16.29 38.26
CA SER A 154 10.20 15.33 38.15
C SER A 154 8.97 15.90 37.44
N SER A 155 8.62 17.16 37.69
CA SER A 155 7.49 17.79 36.99
C SER A 155 7.80 18.12 35.54
N LEU A 156 9.06 18.38 35.17
CA LEU A 156 9.47 18.49 33.76
C LEU A 156 9.34 17.15 33.03
N LEU A 157 9.83 16.07 33.63
CA LEU A 157 9.75 14.73 33.05
C LEU A 157 8.29 14.30 32.81
N THR A 158 7.39 14.67 33.73
CA THR A 158 5.96 14.42 33.58
C THR A 158 5.39 15.14 32.35
N GLN A 159 5.67 16.45 32.21
CA GLN A 159 5.21 17.24 31.06
C GLN A 159 5.81 16.76 29.73
N LEU A 160 7.07 16.35 29.71
CA LEU A 160 7.71 15.78 28.53
C LEU A 160 7.07 14.43 28.14
N ASN A 161 6.72 13.60 29.12
CA ASN A 161 6.02 12.33 28.86
C ASN A 161 4.59 12.57 28.34
N GLU A 162 3.88 13.56 28.87
CA GLU A 162 2.57 13.97 28.35
C GLU A 162 2.66 14.46 26.89
N LEU A 163 3.68 15.27 26.58
CA LEU A 163 3.93 15.73 25.21
C LEU A 163 4.25 14.56 24.27
N ARG A 164 5.03 13.58 24.74
CA ARG A 164 5.35 12.36 23.98
C ARG A 164 4.12 11.51 23.70
N ASN A 165 3.22 11.36 24.68
CA ASN A 165 1.96 10.65 24.49
C ASN A 165 1.05 11.39 23.50
N ARG A 166 1.01 12.72 23.56
CA ARG A 166 0.28 13.53 22.58
C ARG A 166 0.84 13.36 21.17
N PHE A 167 2.17 13.39 21.02
CA PHE A 167 2.80 13.15 19.73
C PHE A 167 2.43 11.77 19.18
N ARG A 168 2.43 10.72 20.02
CA ARG A 168 2.00 9.38 19.61
C ARG A 168 0.55 9.36 19.09
N ALA A 169 -0.37 10.06 19.77
CA ALA A 169 -1.76 10.14 19.37
C ALA A 169 -1.94 10.91 18.05
N GLU A 170 -1.35 12.10 17.94
CA GLU A 170 -1.41 12.92 16.71
C GLU A 170 -0.74 12.22 15.52
N LEU A 171 0.33 11.45 15.76
CA LEU A 171 0.96 10.63 14.71
C LEU A 171 0.05 9.49 14.26
N LEU A 172 -0.69 8.86 15.18
CA LEU A 172 -1.66 7.83 14.81
C LEU A 172 -2.80 8.43 13.97
N GLU A 173 -3.37 9.56 14.39
CA GLU A 173 -4.41 10.27 13.63
C GLU A 173 -3.90 10.67 12.23
N LEU A 174 -2.66 11.16 12.15
CA LEU A 174 -2.02 11.46 10.88
C LEU A 174 -1.92 10.21 10.00
N LYS A 175 -1.45 9.08 10.55
CA LYS A 175 -1.39 7.81 9.82
C LYS A 175 -2.77 7.36 9.34
N GLU A 176 -3.79 7.41 10.19
CA GLU A 176 -5.16 7.08 9.81
C GLU A 176 -5.66 7.93 8.64
N SER A 177 -5.34 9.23 8.61
CA SER A 177 -5.74 10.13 7.52
C SER A 177 -5.16 9.77 6.14
N TYR A 178 -4.02 9.07 6.12
CA TYR A 178 -3.35 8.58 4.91
C TYR A 178 -3.53 7.07 4.69
N GLY A 179 -4.08 6.35 5.67
CA GLY A 179 -4.20 4.90 5.69
C GLY A 179 -5.02 4.38 4.52
N ASP A 180 -6.23 4.91 4.31
CA ASP A 180 -7.15 4.45 3.26
C ASP A 180 -6.56 4.58 1.84
N GLU A 181 -5.87 5.68 1.54
CA GLU A 181 -5.22 5.87 0.23
C GLU A 181 -4.07 4.87 0.04
N LEU A 182 -3.23 4.66 1.07
CA LEU A 182 -2.13 3.70 1.02
C LEU A 182 -2.62 2.25 0.95
N ARG A 183 -3.71 1.92 1.67
CA ARG A 183 -4.40 0.63 1.62
C ARG A 183 -4.97 0.39 0.23
N THR A 184 -5.58 1.40 -0.38
CA THR A 184 -6.11 1.30 -1.76
C THR A 184 -4.99 1.05 -2.78
N CYS A 185 -3.86 1.76 -2.69
CA CYS A 185 -2.70 1.51 -3.53
C CYS A 185 -2.20 0.06 -3.39
N LEU A 186 -2.14 -0.45 -2.17
CA LEU A 186 -1.68 -1.80 -1.87
C LEU A 186 -2.66 -2.86 -2.34
N ARG A 187 -3.96 -2.69 -2.09
CA ARG A 187 -5.00 -3.60 -2.56
C ARG A 187 -4.96 -3.77 -4.07
N THR A 188 -4.87 -2.65 -4.80
CA THR A 188 -4.73 -2.65 -6.26
C THR A 188 -3.49 -3.43 -6.70
N TYR A 189 -2.39 -3.34 -5.95
CA TYR A 189 -1.17 -4.09 -6.23
C TYR A 189 -1.37 -5.60 -6.06
N ILE A 190 -2.01 -6.02 -4.95
CA ILE A 190 -2.33 -7.43 -4.68
C ILE A 190 -3.31 -7.99 -5.71
N GLU A 191 -4.35 -7.24 -6.10
CA GLU A 191 -5.25 -7.60 -7.21
C GLU A 191 -4.49 -7.80 -8.52
N ASN A 192 -3.53 -6.92 -8.82
CA ASN A 192 -2.70 -7.10 -10.01
C ASN A 192 -1.84 -8.38 -9.92
N ILE A 193 -1.26 -8.68 -8.75
CA ILE A 193 -0.51 -9.92 -8.54
C ILE A 193 -1.41 -11.13 -8.80
N ARG A 194 -2.59 -11.22 -8.16
CA ARG A 194 -3.55 -12.32 -8.33
C ARG A 194 -3.83 -12.62 -9.81
N ASN A 195 -4.09 -11.57 -10.59
CA ASN A 195 -4.40 -11.66 -12.01
C ASN A 195 -3.26 -12.19 -12.91
N ARG A 196 -2.05 -12.38 -12.36
CA ARG A 196 -0.86 -12.86 -13.07
C ARG A 196 -0.40 -14.23 -12.59
N LEU A 197 -0.97 -14.73 -11.50
CA LEU A 197 -0.71 -16.04 -10.94
C LEU A 197 -1.83 -17.00 -11.35
N ASP A 198 -1.49 -18.25 -11.62
CA ASP A 198 -2.49 -19.31 -11.63
C ASP A 198 -2.97 -19.61 -10.20
N ASP A 199 -4.00 -20.43 -10.05
CA ASP A 199 -4.63 -20.69 -8.74
C ASP A 199 -3.66 -21.36 -7.77
N GLY A 200 -2.83 -22.30 -8.23
CA GLY A 200 -1.85 -22.96 -7.38
C GLY A 200 -0.72 -22.02 -6.94
N GLN A 201 -0.27 -21.13 -7.83
CA GLN A 201 0.69 -20.08 -7.50
C GLN A 201 0.10 -19.04 -6.53
N TRP A 202 -1.19 -18.72 -6.68
CA TRP A 202 -1.88 -17.80 -5.80
C TRP A 202 -2.04 -18.37 -4.39
N ASP A 203 -2.49 -19.62 -4.26
CA ASP A 203 -2.63 -20.28 -2.96
C ASP A 203 -1.27 -20.34 -2.24
N ALA A 204 -0.21 -20.75 -2.95
CA ALA A 204 1.15 -20.77 -2.38
C ALA A 204 1.69 -19.37 -2.02
N PHE A 205 1.26 -18.33 -2.75
CA PHE A 205 1.59 -16.95 -2.43
C PHE A 205 0.85 -16.47 -1.18
N VAL A 206 -0.44 -16.78 -1.06
CA VAL A 206 -1.27 -16.45 0.11
C VAL A 206 -0.70 -17.09 1.36
N ASP A 207 -0.41 -18.40 1.30
CA ASP A 207 0.17 -19.15 2.42
C ASP A 207 1.49 -18.51 2.87
N CYS A 208 2.40 -18.21 1.93
CA CYS A 208 3.67 -17.59 2.27
C CYS A 208 3.56 -16.19 2.90
N VAL A 209 2.57 -15.39 2.50
CA VAL A 209 2.39 -14.02 3.02
C VAL A 209 1.69 -14.02 4.38
N LEU A 210 0.85 -15.02 4.64
CA LEU A 210 0.04 -15.11 5.87
C LEU A 210 0.63 -16.03 6.95
N ASP A 211 1.65 -16.84 6.63
CA ASP A 211 2.46 -17.63 7.56
C ASP A 211 3.37 -16.75 8.47
#